data_AF-D6TZ05-F1
#
_entry.id   AF-D6TZ05-F1
#
_cell.length_a   1.000
_cell.length_b   1.000
_cell.length_c   1.000
_cell.angle_alpha   90.00
_cell.angle_beta   90.00
_cell.angle_gamma   90.00
#
_symmetry.space_group_name_H-M   'P 1'
#
loop_
_entity.id
_entity.type
_entity.pdbx_description
1 polymer ?
#
loop_
_entity_poly.entity_id
_entity_poly.type
_entity_poly.pdbx_seq_one_letter_code
_entity_poly.pdbx_strand_id
1 'polypeptide(L)'
;MRSGDETKRIFEVIATQSDVSFETMEVDKDHIHCLVKSEPRIAPLAIVRRLKQESTLQLWQMYEDELRRHFWKERTFWSDGYFCRTVGDASQGTRRQYIEDQG
;
A
#
# COMPACT_ATOMS: atom_id res chain seq x y z
N MET A 1 5.66 9.88 -17.70
CA MET A 1 4.70 8.84 -17.29
C MET A 1 3.47 9.49 -16.64
N ARG A 2 2.23 9.19 -17.10
CA ARG A 2 0.98 9.47 -16.35
C ARG A 2 0.91 8.52 -15.14
N SER A 3 1.92 8.60 -14.27
CA SER A 3 2.37 7.50 -13.42
C SER A 3 1.47 7.23 -12.22
N GLY A 4 0.91 8.28 -11.62
CA GLY A 4 0.26 8.16 -10.31
C GLY A 4 -1.07 7.42 -10.38
N ASP A 5 -1.92 7.77 -11.34
CA ASP A 5 -3.24 7.15 -11.48
C ASP A 5 -3.14 5.66 -11.81
N GLU A 6 -2.11 5.26 -12.58
CA GLU A 6 -1.89 3.86 -12.90
C GLU A 6 -1.46 3.06 -11.67
N THR A 7 -0.54 3.57 -10.85
CA THR A 7 -0.16 2.91 -9.60
C THR A 7 -1.35 2.73 -8.67
N LYS A 8 -2.21 3.76 -8.52
CA LYS A 8 -3.45 3.67 -7.73
C LYS A 8 -4.36 2.57 -8.30
N ARG A 9 -4.56 2.53 -9.63
CA ARG A 9 -5.37 1.51 -10.30
C ARG A 9 -4.84 0.09 -10.07
N ILE A 10 -3.53 -0.13 -10.21
CA ILE A 10 -2.90 -1.43 -9.96
C ILE A 10 -3.12 -1.86 -8.50
N PHE A 11 -2.97 -0.94 -7.56
CA PHE A 11 -3.20 -1.22 -6.14
C PHE A 11 -4.66 -1.64 -5.89
N GLU A 12 -5.64 -0.95 -6.49
CA GLU A 12 -7.05 -1.37 -6.40
C GLU A 12 -7.28 -2.78 -6.95
N VAL A 13 -6.68 -3.10 -8.11
CA VAL A 13 -6.79 -4.45 -8.70
C VAL A 13 -6.22 -5.51 -7.76
N ILE A 14 -5.05 -5.26 -7.16
CA ILE A 14 -4.44 -6.17 -6.16
C ILE A 14 -5.37 -6.32 -4.94
N ALA A 15 -5.95 -5.20 -4.49
CA ALA A 15 -6.86 -5.18 -3.35
C ALA A 15 -8.12 -6.03 -3.57
N THR A 16 -8.68 -6.04 -4.79
CA THR A 16 -9.88 -6.85 -5.12
C THR A 16 -9.72 -8.36 -4.86
N GLN A 17 -8.47 -8.83 -4.75
CA GLN A 17 -8.13 -10.24 -4.51
C GLN A 17 -7.55 -10.47 -3.11
N SER A 18 -7.89 -9.61 -2.15
CA SER A 18 -7.33 -9.61 -0.80
C SER A 18 -8.31 -9.08 0.26
N ASP A 19 -7.99 -9.29 1.54
CA ASP A 19 -8.68 -8.74 2.70
C ASP A 19 -8.21 -7.29 3.03
N VAL A 20 -7.85 -6.52 2.00
CA VAL A 20 -7.30 -5.15 2.10
C VAL A 20 -8.10 -4.23 1.22
N SER A 21 -8.39 -3.01 1.69
CA SER A 21 -9.03 -1.96 0.90
C SER A 21 -8.39 -0.59 1.20
N PHE A 22 -8.56 0.35 0.28
CA PHE A 22 -8.00 1.69 0.39
C PHE A 22 -9.11 2.71 0.67
N GLU A 23 -8.93 3.53 1.70
CA GLU A 23 -9.81 4.68 1.94
C GLU A 23 -9.38 5.89 1.13
N THR A 24 -8.06 6.06 0.98
CA THR A 24 -7.47 7.18 0.25
C THR A 24 -6.10 6.75 -0.24
N MET A 25 -5.75 7.16 -1.45
CA MET A 25 -4.41 7.02 -1.99
C MET A 25 -3.98 8.33 -2.62
N GLU A 26 -2.77 8.79 -2.31
CA GLU A 26 -2.15 9.95 -2.91
C GLU A 26 -0.75 9.63 -3.41
N VAL A 27 -0.47 10.01 -4.66
CA VAL A 27 0.82 9.79 -5.29
C VAL A 27 1.53 11.13 -5.39
N ASP A 28 2.75 11.19 -4.88
CA ASP A 28 3.68 12.29 -5.08
C ASP A 28 4.72 11.89 -6.15
N LYS A 29 5.76 12.70 -6.33
CA LYS A 29 6.77 12.53 -7.37
C LYS A 29 7.52 11.20 -7.30
N ASP A 30 7.79 10.70 -6.09
CA ASP A 30 8.66 9.54 -5.85
C ASP A 30 8.09 8.52 -4.85
N HIS A 31 6.88 8.74 -4.32
CA HIS A 31 6.24 7.83 -3.36
C HIS A 31 4.71 7.88 -3.43
N ILE A 32 4.07 6.89 -2.80
CA ILE A 32 2.62 6.81 -2.64
C ILE A 32 2.28 6.73 -1.15
N HIS A 33 1.27 7.49 -0.74
CA HIS A 33 0.62 7.41 0.57
C HIS A 33 -0.71 6.69 0.43
N CYS A 34 -0.97 5.72 1.31
CA CYS A 34 -2.21 4.96 1.35
C CYS A 34 -2.79 4.99 2.77
N LEU A 35 -4.06 5.35 2.91
CA LEU A 35 -4.86 5.03 4.09
C LEU A 35 -5.53 3.67 3.84
N VAL A 36 -5.13 2.67 4.61
CA VAL A 36 -5.46 1.26 4.35
C VAL A 36 -6.36 0.72 5.45
N LYS A 37 -7.44 0.05 5.06
CA LYS A 37 -8.28 -0.80 5.91
C LYS A 37 -7.93 -2.27 5.66
N SER A 38 -7.74 -3.03 6.73
CA SER A 38 -7.43 -4.47 6.64
C SER A 38 -7.93 -5.22 7.87
N GLU A 39 -8.03 -6.54 7.74
CA GLU A 39 -8.28 -7.41 8.88
C GLU A 39 -7.15 -7.33 9.92
N PRO A 40 -7.44 -7.31 11.25
CA PRO A 40 -6.43 -7.17 12.30
C PRO A 40 -5.35 -8.26 12.32
N ARG A 41 -5.67 -9.45 11.78
CA ARG A 41 -4.76 -10.60 11.68
C ARG A 41 -3.65 -10.41 10.64
N ILE A 42 -3.78 -9.42 9.75
CA ILE A 42 -2.86 -9.23 8.64
C ILE A 42 -1.76 -8.28 9.07
N ALA A 43 -0.52 -8.76 9.08
CA ALA A 43 0.62 -7.93 9.39
C ALA A 43 0.80 -6.82 8.33
N PRO A 44 1.07 -5.56 8.70
CA PRO A 44 1.32 -4.47 7.74
C PRO A 44 2.40 -4.80 6.72
N LEU A 45 3.45 -5.50 7.14
CA LEU A 45 4.52 -5.97 6.26
C LEU A 45 4.00 -6.88 5.13
N ALA A 46 3.02 -7.74 5.42
CA ALA A 46 2.46 -8.65 4.41
C ALA A 46 1.69 -7.87 3.34
N ILE A 47 0.91 -6.86 3.74
CA ILE A 47 0.19 -5.96 2.85
C ILE A 47 1.17 -5.24 1.92
N VAL A 48 2.19 -4.59 2.51
CA VAL A 48 3.18 -3.81 1.77
C VAL A 48 3.98 -4.69 0.81
N ARG A 49 4.41 -5.88 1.25
CA ARG A 49 5.12 -6.84 0.39
C ARG A 49 4.29 -7.21 -0.84
N ARG A 50 3.02 -7.55 -0.63
CA ARG A 50 2.12 -7.93 -1.72
C ARG A 50 1.94 -6.79 -2.71
N LEU A 51 1.59 -5.59 -2.22
CA LEU A 51 1.40 -4.41 -3.07
C LEU A 51 2.65 -4.11 -3.89
N LYS A 52 3.84 -4.08 -3.26
CA LYS A 52 5.10 -3.77 -3.94
C LYS A 52 5.47 -4.83 -4.98
N GLN A 53 5.34 -6.11 -4.65
CA GLN A 53 5.72 -7.20 -5.55
C GLN A 53 4.81 -7.28 -6.78
N GLU A 54 3.50 -7.36 -6.57
CA GLU A 54 2.55 -7.51 -7.67
C GLU A 54 2.53 -6.25 -8.57
N SER A 55 2.61 -5.05 -7.98
CA SER A 55 2.67 -3.83 -8.79
C SER A 55 3.97 -3.71 -9.58
N THR A 56 5.12 -4.11 -9.02
CA THR A 56 6.38 -4.15 -9.76
C THR A 56 6.23 -5.06 -10.98
N LEU A 57 5.68 -6.27 -10.82
CA LEU A 57 5.45 -7.19 -11.94
C LEU A 57 4.57 -6.57 -13.03
N GLN A 58 3.43 -5.98 -12.66
CA GLN A 58 2.50 -5.37 -13.62
C GLN A 58 3.11 -4.14 -14.32
N LEU A 59 3.79 -3.26 -13.59
CA LEU A 59 4.45 -2.09 -14.15
C LEU A 59 5.56 -2.50 -15.15
N TRP A 60 6.34 -3.52 -14.81
CA TRP A 60 7.37 -4.07 -15.69
C TRP A 60 6.83 -4.78 -16.92
N GLN A 61 5.59 -5.26 -16.91
CA GLN A 61 4.94 -5.81 -18.10
C GLN A 61 4.42 -4.70 -19.02
N MET A 62 3.91 -3.62 -18.45
CA MET A 62 3.31 -2.52 -19.21
C MET A 62 4.33 -1.51 -19.75
N TYR A 63 5.42 -1.27 -19.01
CA TYR A 63 6.36 -0.16 -19.25
C TYR A 63 7.82 -0.60 -19.33
N GLU A 64 8.08 -1.83 -19.79
CA GLU A 64 9.44 -2.41 -19.81
C GLU A 64 10.47 -1.49 -20.50
N ASP A 65 10.14 -0.92 -21.67
CA ASP A 65 11.05 -0.07 -22.44
C ASP A 65 11.41 1.24 -21.74
N GLU A 66 10.51 1.80 -20.93
CA GLU A 66 10.75 3.00 -20.12
C GLU A 66 11.54 2.62 -18.87
N LEU A 67 11.09 1.59 -18.14
CA LEU A 67 11.70 1.17 -16.88
C LEU A 67 13.14 0.67 -17.05
N ARG A 68 13.47 -0.03 -18.15
CA ARG A 68 14.86 -0.46 -18.43
C ARG A 68 15.84 0.71 -18.55
N ARG A 69 15.37 1.90 -18.94
CA ARG A 69 16.22 3.11 -19.04
C ARG A 69 16.57 3.67 -17.67
N HIS A 70 15.72 3.45 -16.67
CA HIS A 70 15.90 3.93 -15.30
C HIS A 70 16.50 2.87 -14.37
N PHE A 71 16.10 1.61 -14.54
CA PHE A 71 16.46 0.46 -13.70
C PHE A 71 17.25 -0.57 -14.49
N TRP A 72 18.51 -0.25 -14.79
CA TRP A 72 19.36 -1.06 -15.67
C TRP A 72 19.98 -2.30 -14.99
N LYS A 73 20.00 -2.35 -13.66
CA LYS A 73 20.64 -3.42 -12.88
C LYS A 73 19.68 -4.53 -12.46
N GLU A 74 18.44 -4.18 -12.16
CA GLU A 74 17.45 -5.11 -11.60
C GLU A 74 16.02 -4.69 -11.97
N ARG A 75 15.10 -5.67 -12.01
CA ARG A 75 13.67 -5.42 -12.22
C ARG A 75 13.00 -4.98 -10.92
N THR A 76 13.35 -3.79 -10.46
CA THR A 76 12.77 -3.15 -9.29
C THR A 76 11.90 -1.95 -9.69
N PHE A 77 11.12 -1.44 -8.74
CA PHE A 77 10.36 -0.20 -8.90
C PHE A 77 10.28 0.55 -7.57
N TRP A 78 10.08 -0.18 -6.48
CA TRP A 78 10.05 0.37 -5.14
C TRP A 78 11.40 0.22 -4.42
N SER A 79 11.72 1.15 -3.53
CA SER A 79 12.81 0.97 -2.56
C SER A 79 12.52 -0.19 -1.62
N ASP A 80 13.51 -0.70 -0.87
CA ASP A 80 13.28 -1.80 0.09
C ASP A 80 12.39 -1.40 1.28
N GLY A 81 12.46 -0.12 1.66
CA GLY A 81 11.78 0.43 2.82
C GLY A 81 10.28 0.61 2.66
N TYR A 82 9.61 0.85 3.79
CA TYR A 82 8.26 1.39 3.87
C TYR A 82 8.07 2.07 5.22
N PHE A 83 7.09 2.97 5.29
CA PHE A 83 6.63 3.57 6.55
C PHE A 83 5.21 3.12 6.84
N CYS A 84 4.91 2.78 8.09
CA CYS A 84 3.57 2.41 8.53
C CYS A 84 3.31 2.97 9.92
N ARG A 85 2.12 3.52 10.11
CA ARG A 85 1.63 4.02 11.39
C ARG A 85 0.13 3.72 11.48
N THR A 86 -0.33 3.31 12.66
CA THR A 86 -1.76 3.15 12.93
C THR A 86 -2.43 4.52 13.07
N VAL A 87 -3.61 4.64 12.49
CA VAL A 87 -4.51 5.79 12.67
C VAL A 87 -5.73 5.27 13.44
N GLY A 88 -6.16 5.97 14.47
CA GLY A 88 -7.28 5.54 15.30
C GLY A 88 -8.21 6.70 15.60
N ASP A 89 -9.50 6.48 15.37
CA ASP A 89 -10.57 7.48 15.59
C ASP A 89 -11.23 7.35 16.98
N ALA A 90 -10.81 6.35 17.78
CA ALA A 90 -11.38 6.14 19.09
C ALA A 90 -10.96 7.27 20.06
N SER A 91 -11.94 8.07 20.47
CA SER A 91 -11.81 9.05 21.56
C SER A 91 -11.26 8.37 22.83
N GLN A 92 -10.57 9.13 23.68
CA GLN A 92 -10.06 8.61 24.95
C GLN A 92 -11.17 8.00 25.82
N GLY A 93 -12.40 8.53 25.76
CA GLY A 93 -13.56 7.99 26.46
C GLY A 93 -13.97 6.61 25.95
N THR A 94 -14.05 6.44 24.63
CA THR A 94 -14.37 5.14 23.99
C THR A 94 -13.36 4.05 24.36
N ARG A 95 -12.07 4.42 24.48
CA ARG A 95 -11.02 3.47 24.89
C ARG A 95 -11.16 3.04 26.35
N ARG A 96 -11.50 3.96 27.26
CA ARG A 96 -11.72 3.65 28.68
C ARG A 96 -12.92 2.74 28.87
N GLN A 97 -14.05 3.08 28.23
CA GLN A 97 -15.26 2.27 28.30
C GLN A 97 -15.02 0.84 27.81
N TYR A 98 -14.32 0.67 26.68
CA TYR A 98 -13.97 -0.66 26.18
C TYR A 98 -13.11 -1.47 27.17
N ILE A 99 -12.18 -0.83 27.88
CA ILE A 99 -11.35 -1.50 28.89
C ILE A 99 -12.19 -1.88 30.12
N GLU A 100 -13.09 -1.00 30.55
CA GLU A 100 -13.98 -1.24 31.69
C GLU A 100 -15.01 -2.34 31.40
N ASP A 101 -15.55 -2.39 30.18
CA ASP A 101 -16.57 -3.38 29.77
C ASP A 101 -15.99 -4.78 29.48
N GLN A 102 -14.67 -4.88 29.26
CA GLN A 102 -13.96 -6.15 29.02
C GLN A 102 -13.30 -6.73 30.29
N GLY A 103 -13.42 -6.03 31.42
CA GLY A 103 -12.89 -6.43 32.75
C GLY A 103 -13.87 -7.24 33.57
#